data_AF-A0A429M6C5-F1
#
_entry.id   AF-A0A429M6C5-F1
#
_cell.length_a   1.000
_cell.length_b   1.000
_cell.length_c   1.000
_cell.angle_alpha   90.00
_cell.angle_beta   90.00
_cell.angle_gamma   90.00
#
_symmetry.space_group_name_H-M   'P 1'
#
loop_
_entity.id
_entity.type
_entity.pdbx_description
1 polymer ?
#
loop_
_entity_poly.entity_id
_entity_poly.type
_entity_poly.pdbx_seq_one_letter_code
_entity_poly.pdbx_strand_id
1 'polypeptide(L)'
;IRESILAFYSGMRVTSVASLIPIVEDILNSIIEDADEDLKLKDKVQRCIARARENITSDHILGADWIPDEYIEIDVLKVMNERIRIIELIGDWLINSFYEKTNKYQNSSGFNRHFFAHAKSEIWQNPSNFFRAMGLIQALAFVECFAMKQSKL
;
A
#
# COMPACT_ATOMS: atom_id res chain seq x y z
N ILE A 1 13.29 -8.04 -7.52
CA ILE A 1 12.03 -8.55 -8.15
C ILE A 1 12.30 -9.68 -9.15
N ARG A 2 13.08 -9.48 -10.23
CA ARG A 2 13.38 -10.54 -11.22
C ARG A 2 13.86 -11.86 -10.59
N GLU A 3 14.85 -11.79 -9.71
CA GLU A 3 15.39 -12.97 -9.03
C GLU A 3 14.36 -13.66 -8.13
N SER A 4 13.45 -12.90 -7.51
CA SER A 4 12.33 -13.43 -6.73
C SER A 4 11.35 -14.21 -7.62
N ILE A 5 11.07 -13.71 -8.83
CA ILE A 5 10.22 -14.39 -9.82
C ILE A 5 10.89 -15.70 -10.27
N LEU A 6 12.17 -15.67 -10.63
CA LEU A 6 12.92 -16.86 -11.02
C LEU A 6 12.97 -17.90 -9.90
N ALA A 7 13.20 -17.46 -8.66
CA ALA A 7 13.20 -18.34 -7.50
C ALA A 7 11.82 -19.01 -7.27
N PHE A 8 10.72 -18.26 -7.44
CA PHE A 8 9.36 -18.81 -7.29
C PHE A 8 9.11 -19.94 -8.30
N TYR A 9 9.42 -19.70 -9.57
CA TYR A 9 9.23 -20.70 -10.64
C TYR A 9 10.26 -21.84 -10.62
N SER A 10 11.39 -21.67 -9.94
CA SER A 10 12.38 -22.73 -9.69
C SER A 10 12.05 -23.61 -8.48
N GLY A 11 10.88 -23.42 -7.85
CA GLY A 11 10.44 -24.21 -6.69
C GLY A 11 10.84 -23.65 -5.33
N MET A 12 11.67 -22.60 -5.28
CA MET A 12 12.08 -21.91 -4.04
C MET A 12 11.01 -20.91 -3.56
N ARG A 13 9.78 -21.41 -3.34
CA ARG A 13 8.59 -20.57 -3.09
C ARG A 13 8.71 -19.74 -1.81
N VAL A 14 9.16 -20.32 -0.71
CA VAL A 14 9.31 -19.59 0.56
C VAL A 14 10.35 -18.48 0.45
N THR A 15 11.51 -18.80 -0.13
CA THR A 15 12.60 -17.84 -0.38
C THR A 15 12.16 -16.69 -1.27
N SER A 16 11.38 -16.98 -2.32
CA SER A 16 10.86 -15.95 -3.21
C SER A 16 9.94 -14.94 -2.49
N VAL A 17 9.04 -15.43 -1.62
CA VAL A 17 8.16 -14.56 -0.80
C VAL A 17 8.99 -13.74 0.18
N ALA A 18 9.92 -14.38 0.89
CA ALA A 18 10.78 -13.71 1.87
C ALA A 18 11.64 -12.60 1.23
N SER A 19 12.09 -12.78 0.00
CA SER A 19 12.88 -11.77 -0.72
C SER A 19 12.09 -10.53 -1.15
N LEU A 20 10.76 -10.63 -1.31
CA LEU A 20 9.91 -9.51 -1.73
C LEU A 20 9.48 -8.62 -0.57
N ILE A 21 9.45 -9.13 0.65
CA ILE A 21 8.95 -8.38 1.81
C ILE A 21 9.85 -7.18 2.16
N PRO A 22 11.19 -7.30 2.21
CA PRO A 22 12.06 -6.15 2.40
C PRO A 22 11.88 -5.08 1.32
N ILE A 23 11.61 -5.49 0.06
CA ILE A 23 11.35 -4.56 -1.05
C ILE A 23 10.05 -3.79 -0.80
N VAL A 24 8.99 -4.48 -0.36
CA VAL A 24 7.71 -3.84 0.03
C VAL A 24 7.92 -2.84 1.17
N GLU A 25 8.70 -3.20 2.20
CA GLU A 25 9.00 -2.31 3.33
C GLU A 25 9.79 -1.08 2.91
N ASP A 26 10.77 -1.25 2.04
CA ASP A 26 11.60 -0.16 1.52
C ASP A 26 10.78 0.84 0.70
N ILE A 27 9.93 0.33 -0.22
CA ILE A 27 8.99 1.16 -0.98
C ILE A 27 8.04 1.91 -0.05
N LEU A 28 7.48 1.22 0.94
CA LEU A 28 6.60 1.85 1.94
C LEU A 28 7.32 2.97 2.68
N ASN A 29 8.54 2.74 3.16
CA ASN A 29 9.32 3.77 3.83
C ASN A 29 9.62 4.96 2.91
N SER A 30 10.00 4.71 1.65
CA SER A 30 10.31 5.77 0.69
C SER A 30 9.11 6.66 0.37
N ILE A 31 7.92 6.08 0.20
CA ILE A 31 6.68 6.83 -0.04
C ILE A 31 6.28 7.64 1.22
N ILE A 32 6.64 7.14 2.40
CA ILE A 32 6.27 7.67 3.70
C ILE A 32 7.28 8.73 4.24
N GLU A 33 8.45 8.89 3.62
CA GLU A 33 9.63 9.67 4.10
C GLU A 33 9.33 11.09 4.63
N ASP A 34 8.23 11.73 4.23
CA ASP A 34 7.87 13.08 4.68
C ASP A 34 7.14 13.16 6.04
N ALA A 35 7.02 12.04 6.75
CA ALA A 35 6.33 11.99 8.03
C ALA A 35 7.32 11.91 9.19
N ASP A 36 7.32 12.97 10.01
CA ASP A 36 7.88 13.09 11.37
C ASP A 36 8.27 11.74 11.98
N GLU A 37 9.53 11.61 12.42
CA GLU A 37 10.11 10.34 12.89
C GLU A 37 9.26 9.70 14.00
N ASP A 38 8.52 10.50 14.76
CA ASP A 38 7.67 10.10 15.90
C ASP A 38 6.27 9.54 15.54
N LEU A 39 5.84 9.61 14.28
CA LEU A 39 4.50 9.11 13.90
C LEU A 39 4.43 7.58 13.87
N LYS A 40 3.34 7.00 14.41
CA LYS A 40 3.10 5.56 14.29
C LYS A 40 2.91 5.20 12.83
N LEU A 41 3.32 3.99 12.47
CA LEU A 41 3.35 3.54 11.07
C LEU A 41 1.96 3.55 10.41
N LYS A 42 0.89 3.25 11.14
CA LYS A 42 -0.50 3.39 10.62
C LYS A 42 -0.85 4.85 10.30
N ASP A 43 -0.45 5.79 11.13
CA ASP A 43 -0.69 7.23 10.94
C ASP A 43 0.10 7.75 9.73
N LYS A 44 1.31 7.21 9.53
CA LYS A 44 2.15 7.45 8.35
C LYS A 44 1.45 7.02 7.05
N VAL A 45 0.86 5.82 7.03
CA VAL A 45 0.05 5.36 5.88
C VAL A 45 -1.15 6.28 5.65
N GLN A 46 -1.90 6.63 6.69
CA GLN A 46 -3.05 7.54 6.56
C GLN A 46 -2.66 8.89 5.95
N ARG A 47 -1.54 9.45 6.39
CA ARG A 47 -1.02 10.72 5.87
C ARG A 47 -0.61 10.61 4.40
N CYS A 48 0.05 9.54 4.01
CA CYS A 48 0.39 9.27 2.60
C CYS A 48 -0.87 9.20 1.72
N ILE A 49 -1.89 8.46 2.16
CA ILE A 49 -3.15 8.33 1.40
C ILE A 49 -3.91 9.65 1.35
N ALA A 50 -3.93 10.42 2.45
CA ALA A 50 -4.53 11.75 2.47
C ALA A 50 -3.86 12.70 1.46
N ARG A 51 -2.52 12.69 1.39
CA ARG A 51 -1.76 13.47 0.41
C ARG A 51 -2.06 13.04 -1.02
N ALA A 52 -2.05 11.74 -1.30
CA ALA A 52 -2.39 11.23 -2.63
C ALA A 52 -3.81 11.67 -3.06
N ARG A 53 -4.77 11.63 -2.12
CA ARG A 53 -6.13 12.10 -2.34
C ARG A 53 -6.17 13.60 -2.66
N GLU A 54 -5.48 14.43 -1.88
CA GLU A 54 -5.41 15.87 -2.13
C GLU A 54 -4.85 16.20 -3.51
N ASN A 55 -3.78 15.51 -3.93
CA ASN A 55 -3.21 15.69 -5.26
C ASN A 55 -4.18 15.25 -6.37
N ILE A 56 -4.84 14.09 -6.22
CA ILE A 56 -5.84 13.64 -7.20
C ILE A 56 -7.03 14.59 -7.26
N THR A 57 -7.50 15.11 -6.13
CA THR A 57 -8.58 16.10 -6.09
C THR A 57 -8.15 17.38 -6.81
N SER A 58 -6.94 17.89 -6.53
CA SER A 58 -6.38 19.05 -7.22
C SER A 58 -6.30 18.83 -8.73
N ASP A 59 -5.88 17.65 -9.18
CA ASP A 59 -5.82 17.30 -10.60
C ASP A 59 -7.21 17.16 -11.23
N HIS A 60 -8.18 16.65 -10.47
CA HIS A 60 -9.57 16.48 -10.92
C HIS A 60 -10.26 17.82 -11.20
N ILE A 61 -9.92 18.85 -10.42
CA ILE A 61 -10.50 20.20 -10.53
C ILE A 61 -9.63 21.16 -11.33
N LEU A 62 -8.48 20.69 -11.84
CA LEU A 62 -7.50 21.52 -12.53
C LEU A 62 -8.14 22.18 -13.76
N GLY A 63 -8.08 23.52 -13.80
CA GLY A 63 -8.61 24.31 -14.91
C GLY A 63 -10.10 24.66 -14.80
N ALA A 64 -10.76 24.31 -13.69
CA ALA A 64 -12.09 24.83 -13.39
C ALA A 64 -12.00 26.23 -12.75
N ASP A 65 -12.82 27.17 -13.22
CA ASP A 65 -12.91 28.52 -12.64
C ASP A 65 -13.64 28.53 -11.29
N TRP A 66 -14.63 27.65 -11.14
CA TRP A 66 -15.42 27.48 -9.92
C TRP A 66 -16.08 26.09 -9.90
N ILE A 67 -16.16 25.47 -8.73
CA ILE A 67 -16.82 24.19 -8.49
C ILE A 67 -17.67 24.31 -7.22
N PRO A 68 -18.93 23.83 -7.21
CA PRO A 68 -19.71 23.76 -5.98
C PRO A 68 -19.07 22.82 -4.95
N ASP A 69 -19.14 23.19 -3.66
CA ASP A 69 -18.50 22.46 -2.58
C ASP A 69 -18.98 20.99 -2.49
N GLU A 70 -20.22 20.71 -2.90
CA GLU A 70 -20.77 19.35 -2.87
C GLU A 70 -20.04 18.40 -3.82
N TYR A 71 -19.45 18.90 -4.91
CA TYR A 71 -18.74 18.07 -5.89
C TYR A 71 -17.28 17.76 -5.49
N ILE A 72 -16.75 18.46 -4.48
CA ILE A 72 -15.43 18.19 -3.92
C ILE A 72 -15.51 17.42 -2.60
N GLU A 73 -16.72 17.10 -2.12
CA GLU A 73 -16.90 16.21 -0.99
C GLU A 73 -16.30 14.83 -1.29
N ILE A 74 -15.62 14.27 -0.30
CA ILE A 74 -14.86 13.02 -0.45
C ILE A 74 -15.77 11.86 -0.90
N ASP A 75 -16.99 11.76 -0.36
CA ASP A 75 -17.92 10.68 -0.72
C ASP A 75 -18.43 10.79 -2.16
N VAL A 76 -18.62 12.02 -2.66
CA VAL A 76 -18.95 12.28 -4.06
C VAL A 76 -17.75 11.97 -4.96
N LEU A 77 -16.56 12.44 -4.58
CA LEU A 77 -15.32 12.20 -5.30
C LEU A 77 -14.95 10.72 -5.40
N LYS A 78 -15.29 9.88 -4.42
CA LYS A 78 -15.11 8.42 -4.50
C LYS A 78 -15.92 7.78 -5.62
N VAL A 79 -17.08 8.36 -5.95
CA VAL A 79 -17.95 7.88 -7.02
C VAL A 79 -17.50 8.47 -8.37
N MET A 80 -17.10 9.74 -8.38
CA MET A 80 -16.74 10.45 -9.61
C MET A 80 -15.31 10.20 -10.09
N ASN A 81 -14.40 9.81 -9.20
CA ASN A 81 -13.00 9.59 -9.49
C ASN A 81 -12.51 8.29 -8.85
N GLU A 82 -12.41 7.25 -9.67
CA GLU A 82 -12.03 5.91 -9.26
C GLU A 82 -10.64 5.85 -8.62
N ARG A 83 -9.74 6.79 -8.98
CA ARG A 83 -8.40 6.87 -8.40
C ARG A 83 -8.48 7.12 -6.89
N ILE A 84 -9.39 7.97 -6.43
CA ILE A 84 -9.63 8.25 -5.01
C ILE A 84 -10.12 6.99 -4.30
N ARG A 85 -11.06 6.25 -4.92
CA ARG A 85 -11.55 4.99 -4.36
C ARG A 85 -10.45 3.93 -4.25
N ILE A 86 -9.58 3.82 -5.25
CA ILE A 86 -8.49 2.84 -5.28
C ILE A 86 -7.47 3.15 -4.17
N ILE A 87 -7.00 4.39 -4.03
CA ILE A 87 -6.01 4.72 -2.99
C ILE A 87 -6.56 4.50 -1.57
N GLU A 88 -7.84 4.79 -1.34
CA GLU A 88 -8.46 4.55 -0.03
C GLU A 88 -8.53 3.04 0.29
N LEU A 89 -8.93 2.22 -0.68
CA LEU A 89 -8.97 0.77 -0.50
C LEU A 89 -7.58 0.19 -0.20
N ILE A 90 -6.53 0.70 -0.87
CA ILE A 90 -5.15 0.31 -0.60
C ILE A 90 -4.74 0.72 0.82
N GLY A 91 -5.04 1.96 1.22
CA GLY A 91 -4.79 2.48 2.56
C GLY A 91 -5.45 1.67 3.66
N ASP A 92 -6.75 1.42 3.52
CA ASP A 92 -7.54 0.63 4.46
C ASP A 92 -6.99 -0.80 4.58
N TRP A 93 -6.60 -1.40 3.46
CA TRP A 93 -6.02 -2.73 3.47
C TRP A 93 -4.64 -2.77 4.15
N LEU A 94 -3.78 -1.77 3.91
CA LEU A 94 -2.48 -1.65 4.59
C LEU A 94 -2.66 -1.57 6.12
N ILE A 95 -3.60 -0.74 6.58
CA ILE A 95 -3.82 -0.49 8.00
C ILE A 95 -4.47 -1.69 8.69
N ASN A 96 -5.49 -2.28 8.07
CA ASN A 96 -6.34 -3.31 8.69
C ASN A 96 -5.89 -4.75 8.41
N SER A 97 -5.00 -4.96 7.43
CA SER A 97 -4.45 -6.27 7.09
C SER A 97 -2.94 -6.33 7.27
N PHE A 98 -2.17 -5.54 6.50
CA PHE A 98 -0.71 -5.70 6.45
C PHE A 98 0.01 -5.28 7.75
N TYR A 99 -0.42 -4.17 8.35
CA TYR A 99 0.14 -3.60 9.60
C TYR A 99 -0.72 -3.88 10.84
N GLU A 100 -1.71 -4.77 10.74
CA GLU A 100 -2.49 -5.15 11.91
C GLU A 100 -1.64 -5.93 12.90
N LYS A 101 -1.89 -5.75 14.20
CA LYS A 101 -1.13 -6.48 15.22
C LYS A 101 -1.46 -7.97 15.14
N THR A 102 -0.48 -8.84 15.37
CA THR A 102 -0.64 -10.31 15.29
C THR A 102 -1.82 -10.84 16.11
N ASN A 103 -2.12 -10.24 17.25
CA ASN A 103 -3.22 -10.65 18.14
C ASN A 103 -4.62 -10.24 17.64
N LYS A 104 -4.71 -9.30 16.69
CA LYS A 104 -5.95 -8.80 16.11
C LYS A 104 -6.15 -9.21 14.66
N TYR A 105 -5.12 -9.76 14.02
CA TYR A 105 -5.19 -10.22 12.64
C TYR A 105 -5.95 -11.55 12.54
N GLN A 106 -7.08 -11.54 11.83
CA GLN A 106 -7.95 -12.71 11.65
C GLN A 106 -7.94 -13.27 10.20
N ASN A 107 -7.20 -12.64 9.28
CA ASN A 107 -7.23 -13.03 7.88
C ASN A 107 -6.48 -14.35 7.65
N SER A 108 -7.11 -15.26 6.89
CA SER A 108 -6.57 -16.61 6.62
C SER A 108 -5.33 -16.63 5.72
N SER A 109 -5.00 -15.52 5.04
CA SER A 109 -3.84 -15.45 4.13
C SER A 109 -2.49 -15.48 4.84
N GLY A 110 -2.43 -15.09 6.12
CA GLY A 110 -1.18 -14.87 6.85
C GLY A 110 -0.27 -13.78 6.26
N PHE A 111 -0.73 -13.00 5.27
CA PHE A 111 0.03 -11.93 4.64
C PHE A 111 -0.02 -10.66 5.48
N ASN A 112 0.79 -10.66 6.54
CA ASN A 112 0.90 -9.60 7.53
C ASN A 112 2.37 -9.43 7.94
N ARG A 113 2.81 -8.18 8.09
CA ARG A 113 4.20 -7.84 8.40
C ARG A 113 4.69 -8.51 9.69
N HIS A 114 3.90 -8.47 10.76
CA HIS A 114 4.30 -9.00 12.05
C HIS A 114 4.37 -10.53 12.08
N PHE A 115 3.51 -11.21 11.32
CA PHE A 115 3.59 -12.66 11.16
C PHE A 115 4.90 -13.10 10.48
N PHE A 116 5.33 -12.35 9.47
CA PHE A 116 6.62 -12.58 8.81
C PHE A 116 7.80 -12.24 9.73
N ALA A 117 7.84 -11.02 10.27
CA ALA A 117 8.99 -10.52 11.03
C ALA A 117 9.28 -11.32 12.30
N HIS A 118 8.26 -11.91 12.93
CA HIS A 118 8.44 -12.72 14.13
C HIS A 118 8.47 -14.24 13.85
N ALA A 119 8.38 -14.66 12.58
CA ALA A 119 8.29 -16.08 12.19
C ALA A 119 7.27 -16.88 13.04
N LYS A 120 6.22 -16.21 13.54
CA LYS A 120 5.29 -16.74 14.56
C LYS A 120 4.33 -17.80 14.04
N SER A 121 4.33 -18.05 12.73
CA SER A 121 3.43 -18.99 12.06
C SER A 121 4.00 -19.38 10.70
N GLU A 122 3.73 -20.59 10.22
CA GLU A 122 4.08 -21.01 8.85
C GLU A 122 3.06 -20.52 7.80
N ILE A 123 1.94 -19.92 8.21
CA ILE A 123 0.85 -19.50 7.30
C ILE A 123 1.36 -18.50 6.24
N TRP A 124 2.37 -17.68 6.55
CA TRP A 124 2.95 -16.74 5.59
C TRP A 124 3.68 -17.43 4.43
N GLN A 125 4.12 -18.68 4.59
CA GLN A 125 4.82 -19.46 3.57
C GLN A 125 3.92 -19.90 2.41
N ASN A 126 2.61 -19.60 2.48
CA ASN A 126 1.66 -19.90 1.43
C ASN A 126 2.13 -19.29 0.08
N PRO A 127 2.30 -20.07 -1.00
CA PRO A 127 2.74 -19.58 -2.29
C PRO A 127 1.90 -18.43 -2.86
N SER A 128 0.61 -18.36 -2.49
CA SER A 128 -0.25 -17.25 -2.90
C SER A 128 0.20 -15.88 -2.35
N ASN A 129 1.00 -15.85 -1.28
CA ASN A 129 1.58 -14.62 -0.74
C ASN A 129 2.64 -14.00 -1.64
N PHE A 130 3.23 -14.78 -2.56
CA PHE A 130 4.10 -14.22 -3.61
C PHE A 130 3.32 -13.25 -4.49
N PHE A 131 2.15 -13.67 -4.97
CA PHE A 131 1.28 -12.82 -5.78
C PHE A 131 0.72 -11.64 -4.99
N ARG A 132 0.41 -11.82 -3.70
CA ARG A 132 0.01 -10.70 -2.83
C ARG A 132 1.13 -9.68 -2.65
N ALA A 133 2.38 -10.11 -2.49
CA ALA A 133 3.53 -9.21 -2.41
C ALA A 133 3.76 -8.46 -3.73
N MET A 134 3.68 -9.15 -4.87
CA MET A 134 3.77 -8.50 -6.19
C MET A 134 2.64 -7.49 -6.42
N GLY A 135 1.39 -7.87 -6.10
CA GLY A 135 0.24 -6.98 -6.19
C GLY A 135 0.35 -5.78 -5.25
N LEU A 136 0.92 -5.98 -4.06
CA LEU A 136 1.19 -4.89 -3.13
C LEU A 136 2.25 -3.92 -3.69
N ILE A 137 3.34 -4.41 -4.29
CA ILE A 137 4.34 -3.55 -4.95
C ILE A 137 3.66 -2.70 -6.04
N GLN A 138 2.81 -3.31 -6.87
CA GLN A 138 2.07 -2.58 -7.91
C GLN A 138 1.09 -1.55 -7.32
N ALA A 139 0.38 -1.90 -6.24
CA ALA A 139 -0.51 -0.98 -5.54
C ALA A 139 0.25 0.20 -4.92
N LEU A 140 1.44 -0.04 -4.37
CA LEU A 140 2.28 1.01 -3.81
C LEU A 140 2.85 1.93 -4.88
N ALA A 141 3.28 1.39 -6.03
CA ALA A 141 3.68 2.20 -7.17
C ALA A 141 2.54 3.11 -7.64
N PHE A 142 1.30 2.61 -7.68
CA PHE A 142 0.13 3.42 -7.99
C PHE A 142 -0.08 4.56 -6.96
N VAL A 143 0.05 4.27 -5.66
CA VAL A 143 -0.04 5.30 -4.61
C VAL A 143 1.08 6.33 -4.76
N GLU A 144 2.31 5.91 -5.04
CA GLU A 144 3.46 6.80 -5.21
C GLU A 144 3.21 7.84 -6.32
N CYS A 145 2.67 7.42 -7.47
CA CYS A 145 2.36 8.31 -8.59
C CYS A 145 1.50 9.52 -8.21
N PHE A 146 0.66 9.36 -7.19
CA PHE A 146 -0.21 10.44 -6.71
C PHE A 146 0.27 11.06 -5.41
N ALA A 147 1.00 10.34 -4.56
CA ALA A 147 1.50 10.86 -3.30
C ALA A 147 2.73 11.77 -3.48
N MET A 148 3.54 11.54 -4.52
CA MET A 148 4.82 12.24 -4.72
C MET A 148 4.82 13.02 -6.04
N LYS A 149 5.29 14.28 -6.01
CA LYS A 149 5.40 15.14 -7.21
C LYS A 149 6.47 14.68 -8.20
N GLN A 150 7.43 13.87 -7.73
CA GLN A 150 8.46 13.21 -8.53
C GLN A 150 8.50 11.75 -8.08
N SER A 151 7.99 10.83 -8.90
CA SER A 151 8.07 9.39 -8.63
C SER A 151 9.55 8.97 -8.61
N LYS A 152 9.92 8.17 -7.60
CA LYS A 152 11.28 7.64 -7.41
C LYS A 152 11.41 6.18 -7.88
N LEU A 153 10.32 5.54 -8.34
CA LEU A 153 10.28 4.16 -8.85
C LEU A 153 10.54 4.04 -10.36
#